data_AF-Q0CKL4-F1
#
_entry.id   AF-Q0CKL4-F1
#
_cell.length_a   1.000
_cell.length_b   1.000
_cell.length_c   1.000
_cell.angle_alpha   90.00
_cell.angle_beta   90.00
_cell.angle_gamma   90.00
#
_symmetry.space_group_name_H-M   'P 1'
#
loop_
_entity.id
_entity.type
_entity.pdbx_description
1 polymer ?
#
loop_
_entity_poly.entity_id
_entity_poly.type
_entity_poly.pdbx_seq_one_letter_code
_entity_poly.pdbx_strand_id
1 'polypeptide(L)'
;MAFLAKCGGPRYLEFAGVPPATAPAWAGVLISNASHFLAVLLLHELSLRVFGRGQKAASLALVTAGLHIVSPAGLFLSAPNAESPFALFHILGMFSYAESFLSRRNGAIMRSDLWLLLSGASVGVAAAVRSNGLISGFYFAYSAILSGSQAIQGGVSVMQIRQLAVIVIAGILVALGFILPQIVAYWEYCGLESYEQRPWCSAMPPSIYSFVQEHYWNNGLFRYWTVSNIPLFALAGPILAVMVVSSVWAFNYPRINKTALEEKRPVVNATTVLPIFAAPQAFVAVYILTAGHVQIINRLSSGYPVWYWWIAGLLDKSSKTEACGWDAPKWITRWMVMYALIQAALYSSFLPPA
;
A
#
# COMPACT_ATOMS: atom_id res chain seq x y z
N MET A 1 4.94 -2.47 -20.92
CA MET A 1 5.71 -3.40 -21.79
C MET A 1 6.39 -2.70 -22.96
N ALA A 2 5.78 -1.73 -23.64
CA ALA A 2 6.44 -0.99 -24.75
C ALA A 2 7.66 -0.14 -24.32
N PHE A 3 7.69 0.37 -23.09
CA PHE A 3 8.81 1.20 -22.61
C PHE A 3 10.10 0.39 -22.33
N LEU A 4 9.98 -0.87 -21.91
CA LEU A 4 11.11 -1.77 -21.68
C LEU A 4 11.70 -2.36 -22.98
N ALA A 5 11.01 -2.21 -24.11
CA ALA A 5 11.53 -2.65 -25.41
C ALA A 5 12.45 -1.60 -26.06
N LYS A 6 12.29 -0.30 -25.74
CA LYS A 6 13.13 0.80 -26.27
C LYS A 6 14.39 1.05 -25.44
N CYS A 7 14.39 0.75 -24.14
CA CYS A 7 15.60 0.72 -23.32
C CYS A 7 16.20 -0.69 -23.43
N GLY A 8 17.27 -0.84 -24.21
CA GLY A 8 17.92 -2.13 -24.49
C GLY A 8 17.85 -3.10 -23.30
N GLY A 9 17.31 -4.30 -23.58
CA GLY A 9 17.06 -5.32 -22.57
C GLY A 9 18.29 -5.58 -21.68
N PRO A 10 18.08 -6.11 -20.47
CA PRO A 10 19.15 -6.32 -19.51
C PRO A 10 20.26 -7.23 -20.08
N ARG A 11 21.31 -6.63 -20.67
CA ARG A 11 22.47 -7.33 -21.26
C ARG A 11 23.18 -8.26 -20.27
N TYR A 12 22.99 -8.06 -18.97
CA TYR A 12 23.54 -8.94 -17.93
C TYR A 12 22.87 -10.32 -17.88
N LEU A 13 21.63 -10.47 -18.36
CA LEU A 13 20.95 -11.78 -18.42
C LEU A 13 21.38 -12.62 -19.63
N GLU A 14 21.85 -11.96 -20.70
CA GLU A 14 22.45 -12.64 -21.85
C GLU A 14 23.78 -13.32 -21.45
N PHE A 15 24.58 -12.69 -20.57
CA PHE A 15 25.78 -13.30 -19.99
C PHE A 15 25.49 -14.52 -19.09
N ALA A 16 24.27 -14.63 -18.56
CA ALA A 16 23.83 -15.76 -17.73
C ALA A 16 23.17 -16.90 -18.56
N GLY A 17 23.18 -16.82 -19.90
CA GLY A 17 22.62 -17.84 -20.78
C GLY A 17 21.08 -17.84 -20.88
N VAL A 18 20.41 -16.75 -20.46
CA VAL A 18 18.95 -16.63 -20.57
C VAL A 18 18.57 -16.21 -22.00
N PRO A 19 17.67 -16.94 -22.69
CA PRO A 19 17.21 -16.55 -24.02
C PRO A 19 16.60 -15.14 -24.03
N PRO A 20 16.89 -14.29 -25.04
CA PRO A 20 16.44 -12.89 -25.08
C PRO A 20 14.92 -12.73 -24.95
N ALA A 21 14.15 -13.69 -25.47
CA ALA A 21 12.69 -13.72 -25.38
C ALA A 21 12.15 -13.90 -23.95
N THR A 22 12.93 -14.48 -23.04
CA THR A 22 12.53 -14.76 -21.65
C THR A 22 13.16 -13.81 -20.62
N ALA A 23 14.14 -13.00 -21.04
CA ALA A 23 14.86 -12.09 -20.16
C ALA A 23 13.94 -11.09 -19.40
N PRO A 24 12.90 -10.49 -20.01
CA PRO A 24 11.98 -9.60 -19.28
C PRO A 24 11.17 -10.33 -18.21
N ALA A 25 10.79 -11.58 -18.46
CA ALA A 25 10.04 -12.39 -17.50
C ALA A 25 10.90 -12.73 -16.27
N TRP A 26 12.14 -13.16 -16.49
CA TRP A 26 13.10 -13.41 -15.42
C TRP A 26 13.43 -12.14 -14.62
N ALA A 27 13.64 -11.02 -15.30
CA ALA A 27 13.84 -9.73 -14.63
C ALA A 27 12.64 -9.37 -13.73
N GLY A 28 11.41 -9.55 -14.24
CA GLY A 28 10.20 -9.30 -13.46
C GLY A 28 10.07 -10.21 -12.23
N VAL A 29 10.42 -11.50 -12.35
CA VAL A 29 10.44 -12.45 -11.23
C VAL A 29 11.47 -12.03 -10.18
N LEU A 30 12.68 -11.68 -10.60
CA LEU A 30 13.75 -11.23 -9.70
C LEU A 30 13.35 -9.95 -8.97
N ILE A 31 12.82 -8.96 -9.70
CA ILE A 31 12.34 -7.70 -9.11
C ILE A 31 11.21 -7.98 -8.11
N SER A 32 10.28 -8.86 -8.43
CA SER A 32 9.13 -9.15 -7.57
C SER A 32 9.55 -9.84 -6.27
N ASN A 33 10.42 -10.85 -6.35
CA ASN A 33 10.91 -11.57 -5.17
C ASN A 33 11.85 -10.71 -4.32
N ALA A 34 12.76 -9.94 -4.94
CA ALA A 34 13.61 -9.00 -4.20
C ALA A 34 12.77 -7.92 -3.51
N SER A 35 11.76 -7.38 -4.20
CA SER A 35 10.86 -6.39 -3.62
C SER A 35 10.04 -6.97 -2.47
N HIS A 36 9.50 -8.17 -2.63
CA HIS A 36 8.73 -8.83 -1.58
C HIS A 36 9.61 -9.11 -0.34
N PHE A 37 10.82 -9.64 -0.54
CA PHE A 37 11.77 -9.86 0.56
C PHE A 37 12.09 -8.57 1.32
N LEU A 38 12.42 -7.48 0.61
CA LEU A 38 12.69 -6.19 1.23
C LEU A 38 11.45 -5.60 1.91
N ALA A 39 10.25 -5.79 1.34
CA ALA A 39 8.99 -5.36 1.94
C ALA A 39 8.74 -6.06 3.29
N VAL A 40 9.00 -7.38 3.38
CA VAL A 40 8.90 -8.16 4.63
C VAL A 40 9.84 -7.60 5.69
N LEU A 41 11.12 -7.36 5.34
CA LEU A 41 12.11 -6.82 6.29
C LEU A 41 11.74 -5.41 6.77
N LEU A 42 11.31 -4.55 5.86
CA LEU A 42 10.85 -3.20 6.21
C LEU A 42 9.58 -3.22 7.05
N LEU A 43 8.66 -4.13 6.79
CA LEU A 43 7.44 -4.29 7.59
C LEU A 43 7.75 -4.73 9.01
N HIS A 44 8.70 -5.67 9.18
CA HIS A 44 9.19 -6.05 10.50
C HIS A 44 9.76 -4.85 11.26
N GLU A 45 10.68 -4.11 10.63
CA GLU A 45 11.28 -2.91 11.24
C GLU A 45 10.25 -1.84 11.55
N LEU A 46 9.33 -1.55 10.63
CA LEU A 46 8.24 -0.58 10.83
C LEU A 46 7.38 -0.96 12.03
N SER A 47 7.05 -2.25 12.17
CA SER A 47 6.27 -2.76 13.30
C SER A 47 6.97 -2.50 14.63
N LEU A 48 8.29 -2.71 14.70
CA LEU A 48 9.10 -2.38 15.88
C LEU A 48 9.14 -0.87 16.16
N ARG A 49 9.18 -0.01 15.14
CA ARG A 49 9.15 1.45 15.35
C ARG A 49 7.81 1.93 15.91
N VAL A 50 6.71 1.37 15.41
CA VAL A 50 5.34 1.76 15.80
C VAL A 50 4.98 1.22 17.19
N PHE A 51 5.23 -0.05 17.46
CA PHE A 51 4.79 -0.70 18.71
C PHE A 51 5.89 -0.78 19.79
N GLY A 52 7.12 -0.34 19.48
CA GLY A 52 8.23 -0.23 20.41
C GLY A 52 9.14 -1.46 20.46
N ARG A 53 10.10 -1.45 21.39
CA ARG A 53 11.13 -2.49 21.55
C ARG A 53 10.89 -3.25 22.86
N GLY A 54 10.19 -4.36 22.77
CA GLY A 54 9.97 -5.32 23.86
C GLY A 54 9.59 -6.68 23.29
N GLN A 55 9.64 -7.74 24.11
CA GLN A 55 9.37 -9.11 23.65
C GLN A 55 8.00 -9.24 22.94
N LYS A 56 6.96 -8.59 23.48
CA LYS A 56 5.63 -8.55 22.86
C LYS A 56 5.63 -7.86 21.49
N ALA A 57 6.34 -6.75 21.36
CA ALA A 57 6.44 -6.02 20.10
C ALA A 57 7.29 -6.77 19.05
N ALA A 58 8.34 -7.47 19.49
CA ALA A 58 9.14 -8.33 18.62
C ALA A 58 8.34 -9.53 18.10
N SER A 59 7.55 -10.17 18.95
CA SER A 59 6.62 -11.22 18.55
C SER A 59 5.59 -10.69 17.55
N LEU A 60 4.98 -9.53 17.83
CA LEU A 60 4.03 -8.90 16.91
C LEU A 60 4.66 -8.56 15.56
N ALA A 61 5.88 -8.02 15.54
CA ALA A 61 6.60 -7.69 14.31
C ALA A 61 6.91 -8.94 13.48
N LEU A 62 7.36 -10.02 14.12
CA LEU A 62 7.63 -11.30 13.46
C LEU A 62 6.35 -11.92 12.87
N VAL A 63 5.26 -11.93 13.64
CA VAL A 63 3.96 -12.44 13.17
C VAL A 63 3.45 -11.58 12.01
N THR A 64 3.57 -10.25 12.09
CA THR A 64 3.16 -9.33 11.01
C THR A 64 3.94 -9.61 9.73
N ALA A 65 5.26 -9.78 9.82
CA ALA A 65 6.11 -10.13 8.69
C ALA A 65 5.73 -11.50 8.10
N GLY A 66 5.48 -12.50 8.96
CA GLY A 66 5.00 -13.82 8.55
C GLY A 66 3.66 -13.77 7.82
N LEU A 67 2.70 -12.99 8.33
CA LEU A 67 1.39 -12.82 7.68
C LEU A 67 1.50 -12.16 6.31
N HIS A 68 2.48 -11.27 6.09
CA HIS A 68 2.73 -10.68 4.77
C HIS A 68 3.28 -11.71 3.78
N ILE A 69 4.18 -12.60 4.22
CA ILE A 69 4.70 -13.70 3.40
C ILE A 69 3.56 -14.61 2.91
N VAL A 70 2.63 -14.97 3.82
CA VAL A 70 1.47 -15.83 3.51
C VAL A 70 0.22 -15.04 3.15
N SER A 71 0.38 -13.80 2.69
CA SER A 71 -0.76 -12.94 2.38
C SER A 71 -1.64 -13.53 1.26
N PRO A 72 -2.93 -13.17 1.20
CA PRO A 72 -3.84 -13.61 0.14
C PRO A 72 -3.43 -13.11 -1.26
N ALA A 73 -2.48 -12.19 -1.36
CA ALA A 73 -1.89 -11.82 -2.66
C ALA A 73 -1.06 -12.97 -3.26
N GLY A 74 -0.67 -13.97 -2.46
CA GLY A 74 -0.16 -15.27 -2.91
C GLY A 74 0.90 -15.16 -4.00
N LEU A 75 0.65 -15.81 -5.13
CA LEU A 75 1.61 -15.87 -6.24
C LEU A 75 1.88 -14.50 -6.87
N PHE A 76 0.98 -13.53 -6.75
CA PHE A 76 1.23 -12.17 -7.26
C PHE A 76 2.42 -11.49 -6.58
N LEU A 77 2.87 -12.00 -5.42
CA LEU A 77 4.06 -11.50 -4.74
C LEU A 77 5.38 -12.07 -5.28
N SER A 78 5.34 -13.13 -6.08
CA SER A 78 6.53 -13.81 -6.61
C SER A 78 6.56 -13.89 -8.14
N ALA A 79 5.40 -13.84 -8.79
CA ALA A 79 5.27 -13.70 -10.25
C ALA A 79 5.58 -12.26 -10.70
N PRO A 80 5.92 -12.01 -11.99
CA PRO A 80 6.32 -10.70 -12.50
C PRO A 80 5.15 -9.71 -12.55
N ASN A 81 4.68 -9.30 -11.37
CA ASN A 81 3.55 -8.42 -11.17
C ASN A 81 3.94 -7.20 -10.32
N ALA A 82 3.06 -6.21 -10.28
CA ALA A 82 3.33 -4.91 -9.65
C ALA A 82 3.08 -4.90 -8.13
N GLU A 83 2.47 -5.94 -7.55
CA GLU A 83 2.11 -6.04 -6.13
C GLU A 83 3.33 -5.92 -5.21
N SER A 84 4.40 -6.67 -5.46
CA SER A 84 5.61 -6.66 -4.63
C SER A 84 6.37 -5.33 -4.67
N PRO A 85 6.70 -4.76 -5.85
CA PRO A 85 7.34 -3.44 -5.88
C PRO A 85 6.44 -2.37 -5.29
N PHE A 86 5.12 -2.43 -5.49
CA PHE A 86 4.19 -1.53 -4.83
C PHE A 86 4.27 -1.64 -3.30
N ALA A 87 4.20 -2.87 -2.76
CA ALA A 87 4.27 -3.11 -1.32
C ALA A 87 5.60 -2.61 -0.72
N LEU A 88 6.73 -2.89 -1.38
CA LEU A 88 8.04 -2.38 -0.98
C LEU A 88 8.04 -0.86 -0.84
N PHE A 89 7.71 -0.14 -1.91
CA PHE A 89 7.81 1.31 -1.94
C PHE A 89 6.77 1.99 -1.04
N HIS A 90 5.58 1.41 -0.92
CA HIS A 90 4.55 1.92 -0.03
C HIS A 90 4.94 1.73 1.45
N ILE A 91 5.43 0.55 1.84
CA ILE A 91 5.91 0.27 3.21
C ILE A 91 7.16 1.11 3.54
N LEU A 92 8.10 1.27 2.59
CA LEU A 92 9.24 2.18 2.73
C LEU A 92 8.78 3.63 2.95
N GLY A 93 7.74 4.04 2.23
CA GLY A 93 7.06 5.31 2.40
C GLY A 93 6.51 5.51 3.81
N MET A 94 5.79 4.52 4.33
CA MET A 94 5.26 4.51 5.70
C MET A 94 6.38 4.51 6.76
N PHE A 95 7.45 3.74 6.53
CA PHE A 95 8.61 3.70 7.41
C PHE A 95 9.31 5.07 7.48
N SER A 96 9.59 5.66 6.35
CA SER A 96 10.21 6.99 6.26
C SER A 96 9.31 8.06 6.89
N TYR A 97 7.99 7.96 6.71
CA TYR A 97 7.02 8.85 7.37
C TYR A 97 7.10 8.73 8.90
N ALA A 98 7.12 7.50 9.44
CA ALA A 98 7.25 7.27 10.89
C ALA A 98 8.59 7.82 11.45
N GLU A 99 9.70 7.62 10.72
CA GLU A 99 11.01 8.15 11.09
C GLU A 99 11.08 9.68 11.06
N SER A 100 10.27 10.33 10.21
CA SER A 100 10.14 11.79 10.21
C SER A 100 9.58 12.31 11.54
N PHE A 101 8.55 11.67 12.11
CA PHE A 101 8.01 12.03 13.43
C PHE A 101 9.02 11.79 14.55
N LEU A 102 9.72 10.66 14.49
CA LEU A 102 10.74 10.33 15.50
C LEU A 102 11.89 11.34 15.49
N SER A 103 12.43 11.64 14.31
CA SER A 103 13.52 12.59 14.14
C SER A 103 13.13 13.98 14.63
N ARG A 104 11.88 14.39 14.37
CA ARG A 104 11.32 15.66 14.85
C ARG A 104 11.22 15.71 16.37
N ARG A 105 10.71 14.64 16.99
CA ARG A 105 10.62 14.52 18.45
C ARG A 105 11.98 14.62 19.12
N ASN A 106 13.01 14.07 18.49
CA ASN A 106 14.40 14.12 18.97
C ASN A 106 15.10 15.47 18.67
N GLY A 107 14.39 16.46 18.12
CA GLY A 107 14.94 17.78 17.78
C GLY A 107 15.76 17.83 16.48
N ALA A 108 15.91 16.72 15.76
CA ALA A 108 16.68 16.64 14.52
C ALA A 108 15.82 17.04 13.30
N ILE A 109 15.59 18.35 13.14
CA ILE A 109 14.59 18.84 12.18
C ILE A 109 14.99 18.59 10.71
N MET A 110 16.24 18.83 10.32
CA MET A 110 16.68 18.56 8.94
C MET A 110 16.56 17.08 8.56
N ARG A 111 16.86 16.19 9.52
CA ARG A 111 16.68 14.75 9.33
C ARG A 111 15.20 14.38 9.19
N SER A 112 14.32 15.01 9.97
CA SER A 112 12.87 14.85 9.83
C SER A 112 12.38 15.26 8.44
N ASP A 113 12.87 16.39 7.92
CA ASP A 113 12.50 16.91 6.61
C ASP A 113 12.98 15.96 5.49
N LEU A 114 14.21 15.45 5.57
CA LEU A 114 14.75 14.45 4.62
C LEU A 114 13.92 13.15 4.62
N TRP A 115 13.57 12.63 5.79
CA TRP A 115 12.72 11.44 5.89
C TRP A 115 11.33 11.67 5.31
N LEU A 116 10.78 12.86 5.45
CA LEU A 116 9.47 13.21 4.90
C LEU A 116 9.50 13.28 3.37
N LEU A 117 10.56 13.85 2.80
CA LEU A 117 10.77 13.85 1.34
C LEU A 117 11.00 12.44 0.80
N LEU A 118 11.78 11.61 1.49
CA LEU A 118 11.98 10.22 1.13
C LEU A 118 10.66 9.43 1.18
N SER A 119 9.80 9.73 2.15
CA SER A 119 8.45 9.17 2.21
C SER A 119 7.64 9.53 0.97
N GLY A 120 7.58 10.82 0.62
CA GLY A 120 6.86 11.31 -0.57
C GLY A 120 7.39 10.71 -1.87
N ALA A 121 8.71 10.63 -2.03
CA ALA A 121 9.35 10.01 -3.18
C ALA A 121 9.03 8.50 -3.27
N SER A 122 9.16 7.75 -2.17
CA SER A 122 8.91 6.31 -2.14
C SER A 122 7.45 6.00 -2.48
N VAL A 123 6.51 6.71 -1.86
CA VAL A 123 5.09 6.57 -2.16
C VAL A 123 4.75 7.05 -3.58
N GLY A 124 5.44 8.05 -4.11
CA GLY A 124 5.33 8.47 -5.50
C GLY A 124 5.77 7.36 -6.47
N VAL A 125 6.87 6.67 -6.19
CA VAL A 125 7.26 5.48 -6.96
C VAL A 125 6.18 4.39 -6.84
N ALA A 126 5.61 4.17 -5.64
CA ALA A 126 4.48 3.25 -5.49
C ALA A 126 3.27 3.66 -6.35
N ALA A 127 2.94 4.96 -6.42
CA ALA A 127 1.87 5.51 -7.25
C ALA A 127 2.13 5.34 -8.77
N ALA A 128 3.39 5.40 -9.18
CA ALA A 128 3.81 5.13 -10.57
C ALA A 128 3.70 3.65 -10.93
N VAL A 129 4.04 2.76 -10.00
CA VAL A 129 3.92 1.31 -10.17
C VAL A 129 2.44 0.90 -10.18
N ARG A 130 1.62 1.48 -9.29
CA ARG A 130 0.15 1.29 -9.26
C ARG A 130 -0.56 2.54 -8.78
N SER A 131 -1.64 2.92 -9.47
CA SER A 131 -2.43 4.13 -9.18
C SER A 131 -2.97 4.21 -7.75
N ASN A 132 -3.22 3.08 -7.07
CA ASN A 132 -3.69 3.08 -5.69
C ASN A 132 -2.66 3.65 -4.69
N GLY A 133 -1.40 3.81 -5.10
CA GLY A 133 -0.38 4.52 -4.32
C GLY A 133 -0.69 6.01 -4.13
N LEU A 134 -1.44 6.63 -5.06
CA LEU A 134 -1.86 8.03 -4.99
C LEU A 134 -2.64 8.34 -3.70
N ILE A 135 -3.41 7.36 -3.21
CA ILE A 135 -4.25 7.47 -2.01
C ILE A 135 -3.40 7.78 -0.77
N SER A 136 -2.15 7.33 -0.75
CA SER A 136 -1.20 7.64 0.32
C SER A 136 -0.88 9.13 0.47
N GLY A 137 -1.33 9.98 -0.46
CA GLY A 137 -1.36 11.43 -0.29
C GLY A 137 -2.06 11.90 1.00
N PHE A 138 -2.94 11.07 1.58
CA PHE A 138 -3.54 11.30 2.90
C PHE A 138 -2.51 11.56 4.00
N TYR A 139 -1.31 10.94 3.94
CA TYR A 139 -0.25 11.15 4.92
C TYR A 139 0.18 12.62 4.99
N PHE A 140 0.36 13.22 3.81
CA PHE A 140 0.83 14.60 3.68
C PHE A 140 -0.31 15.59 3.87
N ALA A 141 -1.52 15.29 3.39
CA ALA A 141 -2.71 16.10 3.64
C ALA A 141 -2.98 16.23 5.15
N TYR A 142 -2.93 15.12 5.88
CA TYR A 142 -3.09 15.14 7.34
C TYR A 142 -2.00 15.97 8.04
N SER A 143 -0.73 15.77 7.67
CA SER A 143 0.38 16.58 8.21
C SER A 143 0.22 18.07 7.91
N ALA A 144 -0.26 18.42 6.72
CA ALA A 144 -0.49 19.81 6.31
C ALA A 144 -1.62 20.44 7.13
N ILE A 145 -2.73 19.72 7.34
CA ILE A 145 -3.85 20.18 8.17
C ILE A 145 -3.40 20.40 9.61
N LEU A 146 -2.64 19.46 10.20
CA LEU A 146 -2.10 19.63 11.55
C LEU A 146 -1.16 20.84 11.63
N SER A 147 -0.22 20.97 10.70
CA SER A 147 0.70 22.11 10.67
C SER A 147 -0.02 23.44 10.49
N GLY A 148 -1.06 23.48 9.66
CA GLY A 148 -1.91 24.66 9.46
C GLY A 148 -2.71 25.02 10.71
N SER A 149 -3.32 24.03 11.37
CA SER A 149 -4.08 24.25 12.60
C SER A 149 -3.20 24.83 13.73
N GLN A 150 -1.96 24.35 13.84
CA GLN A 150 -0.98 24.88 14.80
C GLN A 150 -0.56 26.32 14.47
N ALA A 151 -0.40 26.65 13.18
CA ALA A 151 -0.06 27.99 12.75
C ALA A 151 -1.21 29.00 13.01
N ILE A 152 -2.47 28.54 12.89
CA ILE A 152 -3.64 29.37 13.21
C ILE A 152 -3.73 29.66 14.72
N GLN A 153 -3.47 28.67 15.57
CA GLN A 153 -3.60 28.81 17.02
C GLN A 153 -2.39 29.50 17.69
N GLY A 154 -1.18 29.23 17.20
CA GLY A 154 0.07 29.68 17.83
C GLY A 154 0.82 30.78 17.06
N GLY A 155 0.24 31.28 15.96
CA GLY A 155 0.90 32.21 15.05
C GLY A 155 1.80 31.51 14.02
N VAL A 156 2.17 32.23 12.97
CA VAL A 156 2.98 31.71 11.85
C VAL A 156 4.47 31.96 12.13
N SER A 157 5.25 30.90 12.22
CA SER A 157 6.71 30.93 12.35
C SER A 157 7.42 30.48 11.07
N VAL A 158 8.66 30.94 10.86
CA VAL A 158 9.51 30.50 9.74
C VAL A 158 9.69 28.98 9.71
N MET A 159 9.78 28.35 10.89
CA MET A 159 9.87 26.89 11.03
C MET A 159 8.61 26.17 10.53
N GLN A 160 7.43 26.71 10.80
CA GLN A 160 6.17 26.15 10.29
C GLN A 160 6.03 26.35 8.77
N ILE A 161 6.44 27.51 8.23
CA ILE A 161 6.45 27.74 6.78
C ILE A 161 7.36 26.72 6.10
N ARG A 162 8.57 26.51 6.62
CA ARG A 162 9.48 25.47 6.10
C ARG A 162 8.85 24.08 6.17
N GLN A 163 8.30 23.71 7.32
CA GLN A 163 7.65 22.41 7.51
C GLN A 163 6.51 22.21 6.50
N LEU A 164 5.65 23.20 6.34
CA LEU A 164 4.54 23.14 5.38
C LEU A 164 5.06 23.01 3.96
N ALA A 165 6.09 23.77 3.58
CA ALA A 165 6.71 23.64 2.27
C ALA A 165 7.24 22.22 2.01
N VAL A 166 7.94 21.62 2.98
CA VAL A 166 8.45 20.23 2.85
C VAL A 166 7.29 19.23 2.74
N ILE A 167 6.22 19.39 3.51
CA ILE A 167 5.02 18.54 3.42
C ILE A 167 4.39 18.64 2.03
N VAL A 168 4.24 19.87 1.49
CA VAL A 168 3.66 20.12 0.16
C VAL A 168 4.54 19.51 -0.91
N ILE A 169 5.86 19.70 -0.86
CA ILE A 169 6.80 19.08 -1.81
C ILE A 169 6.67 17.56 -1.76
N ALA A 170 6.62 16.95 -0.58
CA ALA A 170 6.44 15.51 -0.45
C ALA A 170 5.10 15.02 -1.03
N GLY A 171 4.01 15.78 -0.85
CA GLY A 171 2.72 15.50 -1.50
C GLY A 171 2.76 15.63 -3.03
N ILE A 172 3.49 16.62 -3.57
CA ILE A 172 3.71 16.79 -5.01
C ILE A 172 4.45 15.58 -5.58
N LEU A 173 5.46 15.04 -4.88
CA LEU A 173 6.17 13.84 -5.31
C LEU A 173 5.23 12.63 -5.47
N VAL A 174 4.21 12.50 -4.60
CA VAL A 174 3.18 11.46 -4.74
C VAL A 174 2.35 11.68 -6.00
N ALA A 175 1.89 12.92 -6.23
CA ALA A 175 1.09 13.27 -7.40
C ALA A 175 1.86 13.06 -8.72
N LEU A 176 3.15 13.43 -8.75
CA LEU A 176 4.03 13.19 -9.90
C LEU A 176 4.13 11.70 -10.24
N GLY A 177 4.16 10.83 -9.22
CA GLY A 177 4.12 9.39 -9.41
C GLY A 177 2.94 8.91 -10.27
N PHE A 178 1.76 9.51 -10.09
CA PHE A 178 0.59 9.20 -10.91
C PHE A 178 0.55 9.95 -12.25
N ILE A 179 0.91 11.24 -12.25
CA ILE A 179 0.78 12.12 -13.42
C ILE A 179 1.82 11.78 -14.51
N LEU A 180 3.06 11.47 -14.15
CA LEU A 180 4.13 11.22 -15.14
C LEU A 180 3.80 10.06 -16.09
N PRO A 181 3.34 8.87 -15.61
CA PRO A 181 2.87 7.82 -16.51
C PRO A 181 1.70 8.23 -17.42
N GLN A 182 0.80 9.11 -16.95
CA GLN A 182 -0.30 9.62 -17.79
C GLN A 182 0.22 10.52 -18.92
N ILE A 183 1.20 11.38 -18.64
CA ILE A 183 1.83 12.25 -19.66
C ILE A 183 2.55 11.41 -20.71
N VAL A 184 3.34 10.42 -20.28
CA VAL A 184 4.03 9.51 -21.20
C VAL A 184 3.04 8.76 -22.08
N ALA A 185 1.93 8.27 -21.51
CA ALA A 185 0.88 7.62 -22.28
C ALA A 185 0.20 8.59 -23.26
N TYR A 186 -0.06 9.83 -22.86
CA TYR A 186 -0.65 10.84 -23.74
C TYR A 186 0.25 11.14 -24.94
N TRP A 187 1.56 11.30 -24.73
CA TRP A 187 2.51 11.53 -25.83
C TRP A 187 2.62 10.34 -26.78
N GLU A 188 2.61 9.10 -26.25
CA GLU A 188 2.71 7.90 -27.10
C GLU A 188 1.43 7.65 -27.90
N TYR A 189 0.24 7.84 -27.30
CA TYR A 189 -1.03 7.44 -27.90
C TYR A 189 -1.81 8.57 -28.59
N CYS A 190 -1.65 9.82 -28.15
CA CYS A 190 -2.42 10.97 -28.67
C CYS A 190 -1.60 11.88 -29.59
N GLY A 191 -0.27 11.70 -29.67
CA GLY A 191 0.63 12.58 -30.44
C GLY A 191 0.72 12.30 -31.94
N LEU A 192 0.17 11.18 -32.43
CA LEU A 192 0.17 10.83 -33.85
C LEU A 192 -1.20 11.16 -34.45
N GLU A 193 -1.20 11.86 -35.60
CA GLU A 193 -2.36 11.99 -36.50
C GLU A 193 -2.75 10.60 -37.04
N SER A 194 -3.34 9.80 -36.16
CA SER A 194 -3.96 8.53 -36.50
C SER A 194 -5.42 8.78 -36.85
N TYR A 195 -5.91 8.04 -37.84
CA TYR A 195 -7.27 8.16 -38.39
C TYR A 195 -8.39 7.87 -37.36
N GLU A 196 -8.05 7.27 -36.20
CA GLU A 196 -8.97 7.03 -35.09
C GLU A 196 -8.33 7.42 -33.74
N GLN A 197 -8.33 8.70 -33.41
CA GLN A 197 -7.95 9.15 -32.07
C GLN A 197 -8.90 8.57 -31.02
N ARG A 198 -8.34 8.02 -29.93
CA ARG A 198 -9.15 7.47 -28.84
C ARG A 198 -9.87 8.60 -28.08
N PRO A 199 -11.12 8.39 -27.63
CA PRO A 199 -11.95 9.45 -27.02
C PRO A 199 -11.33 10.14 -25.80
N TRP A 200 -10.42 9.49 -25.09
CA TRP A 200 -9.76 10.05 -23.91
C TRP A 200 -8.69 11.09 -24.24
N CYS A 201 -8.20 11.15 -25.48
CA CYS A 201 -7.25 12.17 -25.93
C CYS A 201 -7.88 13.57 -25.97
N SER A 202 -9.19 13.66 -26.25
CA SER A 202 -9.94 14.93 -26.31
C SER A 202 -10.70 15.24 -25.00
N ALA A 203 -10.67 14.35 -24.01
CA ALA A 203 -11.30 14.58 -22.71
C ALA A 203 -10.54 15.62 -21.87
N MET A 204 -11.23 16.29 -20.94
CA MET A 204 -10.62 17.27 -20.04
C MET A 204 -10.91 16.94 -18.56
N PRO A 205 -9.87 16.59 -17.76
CA PRO A 205 -8.49 16.36 -18.17
C PRO A 205 -8.32 15.05 -18.97
N PRO A 206 -7.34 14.96 -19.90
CA PRO A 206 -7.08 13.72 -20.63
C PRO A 206 -6.49 12.68 -19.67
N SER A 207 -7.13 11.52 -19.57
CA SER A 207 -6.67 10.44 -18.70
C SER A 207 -6.96 9.07 -19.30
N ILE A 208 -5.89 8.38 -19.71
CA ILE A 208 -5.96 6.97 -20.11
C ILE A 208 -6.41 6.11 -18.94
N TYR A 209 -6.02 6.45 -17.70
CA TYR A 209 -6.44 5.70 -16.52
C TYR A 209 -7.96 5.73 -16.35
N SER A 210 -8.57 6.91 -16.27
CA SER A 210 -10.02 7.04 -16.11
C SER A 210 -10.78 6.37 -17.26
N PHE A 211 -10.29 6.54 -18.50
CA PHE A 211 -10.87 5.87 -19.66
C PHE A 211 -10.80 4.34 -19.56
N VAL A 212 -9.67 3.76 -19.16
CA VAL A 212 -9.55 2.30 -19.02
C VAL A 212 -10.41 1.78 -17.88
N GLN A 213 -10.47 2.50 -16.75
CA GLN A 213 -11.31 2.14 -15.62
C GLN A 213 -12.79 2.12 -15.99
N GLU A 214 -13.27 3.11 -16.75
CA GLU A 214 -14.68 3.18 -17.14
C GLU A 214 -14.99 2.29 -18.35
N HIS A 215 -14.22 2.38 -19.44
CA HIS A 215 -14.56 1.74 -20.71
C HIS A 215 -14.30 0.24 -20.71
N TYR A 216 -13.16 -0.21 -20.17
CA TYR A 216 -12.77 -1.64 -20.21
C TYR A 216 -13.12 -2.37 -18.92
N TRP A 217 -13.02 -1.68 -17.79
CA TRP A 217 -13.35 -2.28 -16.49
C TRP A 217 -14.79 -1.99 -16.07
N ASN A 218 -15.51 -1.05 -16.70
CA ASN A 218 -16.85 -0.65 -16.24
C ASN A 218 -16.90 -0.32 -14.73
N ASN A 219 -15.81 0.24 -14.20
CA ASN A 219 -15.77 0.70 -12.82
C ASN A 219 -16.67 1.92 -12.67
N GLY A 220 -17.33 2.00 -11.52
CA GLY A 220 -18.32 3.02 -11.23
C GLY A 220 -19.17 2.61 -10.05
N LEU A 221 -19.82 3.59 -9.42
CA LEU A 221 -20.57 3.38 -8.20
C LEU A 221 -21.64 2.29 -8.38
N PHE A 222 -21.52 1.22 -7.61
CA PHE A 222 -22.33 0.01 -7.59
C PHE A 222 -22.44 -0.76 -8.92
N ARG A 223 -21.66 -0.43 -9.95
CA ARG A 223 -21.70 -1.13 -11.26
C ARG A 223 -21.30 -2.61 -11.17
N TYR A 224 -20.48 -2.96 -10.19
CA TYR A 224 -20.04 -4.35 -9.96
C TYR A 224 -21.02 -5.20 -9.13
N TRP A 225 -22.07 -4.59 -8.56
CA TRP A 225 -23.05 -5.26 -7.70
C TRP A 225 -24.11 -5.98 -8.53
N THR A 226 -23.73 -7.12 -9.10
CA THR A 226 -24.62 -8.00 -9.84
C THR A 226 -24.72 -9.36 -9.15
N VAL A 227 -25.85 -10.06 -9.34
CA VAL A 227 -26.07 -11.40 -8.76
C VAL A 227 -25.01 -12.40 -9.22
N SER A 228 -24.55 -12.28 -10.47
CA SER A 228 -23.49 -13.12 -11.03
C SER A 228 -22.15 -12.98 -10.29
N ASN A 229 -21.91 -11.85 -9.64
CA ASN A 229 -20.64 -11.56 -8.97
C ASN A 229 -20.63 -11.99 -7.50
N ILE A 230 -21.75 -12.46 -6.94
CA ILE A 230 -21.85 -12.89 -5.54
C ILE A 230 -20.71 -13.84 -5.11
N PRO A 231 -20.30 -14.85 -5.91
CA PRO A 231 -19.16 -15.71 -5.54
C PRO A 231 -17.85 -14.94 -5.35
N LEU A 232 -17.63 -13.88 -6.13
CA LEU A 232 -16.43 -13.03 -6.07
C LEU A 232 -16.47 -12.12 -4.83
N PHE A 233 -17.66 -11.66 -4.43
CA PHE A 233 -17.85 -10.99 -3.14
C PHE A 233 -17.58 -11.93 -1.96
N ALA A 234 -18.01 -13.19 -2.04
CA ALA A 234 -17.72 -14.18 -0.99
C ALA A 234 -16.22 -14.44 -0.85
N LEU A 235 -15.49 -14.44 -1.97
CA LEU A 235 -14.04 -14.66 -2.00
C LEU A 235 -13.25 -13.44 -1.49
N ALA A 236 -13.69 -12.23 -1.81
CA ALA A 236 -13.08 -10.97 -1.36
C ALA A 236 -13.48 -10.58 0.08
N GLY A 237 -14.61 -11.09 0.54
CA GLY A 237 -15.29 -10.73 1.79
C GLY A 237 -14.40 -10.78 3.03
N PRO A 238 -13.63 -11.85 3.28
CA PRO A 238 -12.78 -11.96 4.47
C PRO A 238 -11.79 -10.80 4.58
N ILE A 239 -11.04 -10.50 3.51
CA ILE A 239 -10.04 -9.43 3.53
C ILE A 239 -10.69 -8.07 3.59
N LEU A 240 -11.78 -7.87 2.86
CA LEU A 240 -12.51 -6.61 2.91
C LEU A 240 -13.01 -6.31 4.34
N ALA A 241 -13.61 -7.31 4.99
CA ALA A 241 -14.09 -7.18 6.37
C ALA A 241 -12.94 -6.88 7.34
N VAL A 242 -11.83 -7.61 7.24
CA VAL A 242 -10.64 -7.39 8.09
C VAL A 242 -10.05 -6.00 7.86
N MET A 243 -9.93 -5.52 6.62
CA MET A 243 -9.43 -4.18 6.32
C MET A 243 -10.34 -3.08 6.90
N VAL A 244 -11.66 -3.24 6.80
CA VAL A 244 -12.62 -2.29 7.38
C VAL A 244 -12.54 -2.29 8.91
N VAL A 245 -12.60 -3.46 9.55
CA VAL A 245 -12.57 -3.59 11.01
C VAL A 245 -11.25 -3.09 11.58
N SER A 246 -10.12 -3.46 10.96
CA SER A 246 -8.80 -2.98 11.38
C SER A 246 -8.63 -1.47 11.17
N SER A 247 -9.20 -0.88 10.13
CA SER A 247 -9.23 0.57 9.96
C SER A 247 -10.04 1.26 11.07
N VAL A 248 -11.22 0.74 11.41
CA VAL A 248 -12.03 1.28 12.54
C VAL A 248 -11.28 1.15 13.86
N TRP A 249 -10.63 0.01 14.11
CA TRP A 249 -9.76 -0.18 15.27
C TRP A 249 -8.63 0.86 15.32
N ALA A 250 -7.93 1.06 14.20
CA ALA A 250 -6.83 2.01 14.10
C ALA A 250 -7.25 3.46 14.34
N PHE A 251 -8.41 3.89 13.81
CA PHE A 251 -8.96 5.22 14.06
C PHE A 251 -9.36 5.43 15.53
N ASN A 252 -9.83 4.37 16.21
CA ASN A 252 -10.21 4.43 17.62
C ASN A 252 -9.05 4.13 18.58
N TYR A 253 -7.90 3.65 18.09
CA TYR A 253 -6.71 3.36 18.88
C TYR A 253 -6.29 4.50 19.82
N PRO A 254 -6.31 5.79 19.40
CA PRO A 254 -5.95 6.90 20.27
C PRO A 254 -6.94 7.10 21.42
N ARG A 255 -8.22 6.71 21.26
CA ARG A 255 -9.26 6.80 22.30
C ARG A 255 -9.13 5.64 23.28
N ILE A 256 -8.92 4.42 22.76
CA ILE A 256 -8.86 3.18 23.55
C ILE A 256 -7.63 3.18 24.46
N ASN A 257 -6.48 3.67 23.98
CA ASN A 257 -5.22 3.63 24.71
C ASN A 257 -4.82 4.95 25.39
N LYS A 258 -5.76 5.88 25.60
CA LYS A 258 -5.46 7.13 26.37
C LYS A 258 -4.97 6.83 27.80
N THR A 259 -5.40 5.71 28.38
CA THR A 259 -5.14 5.32 29.77
C THR A 259 -3.85 4.52 29.97
N ALA A 260 -3.24 3.97 28.92
CA ALA A 260 -2.03 3.15 29.01
C ALA A 260 -0.72 3.96 28.83
N LEU A 261 -0.82 5.28 28.70
CA LEU A 261 0.26 6.15 28.24
C LEU A 261 1.20 6.67 29.35
N GLU A 262 0.99 6.27 30.61
CA GLU A 262 1.86 6.70 31.70
C GLU A 262 3.12 5.84 31.88
N GLU A 263 3.17 4.59 31.40
CA GLU A 263 4.26 3.69 31.84
C GLU A 263 5.35 3.29 30.82
N LYS A 264 5.18 3.34 29.50
CA LYS A 264 6.30 3.01 28.57
C LYS A 264 6.26 3.87 27.31
N ARG A 265 7.30 4.69 27.09
CA ARG A 265 7.46 5.58 25.93
C ARG A 265 7.67 4.75 24.65
N PRO A 266 6.68 4.60 23.74
CA PRO A 266 7.00 4.07 22.43
C PRO A 266 7.88 5.08 21.68
N VAL A 267 8.73 4.55 20.79
CA VAL A 267 9.68 5.33 19.98
C VAL A 267 8.88 6.27 19.05
N VAL A 268 7.89 5.75 18.33
CA VAL A 268 6.86 6.51 17.61
C VAL A 268 5.53 6.37 18.36
N ASN A 269 4.79 7.46 18.56
CA ASN A 269 3.45 7.36 19.17
C ASN A 269 2.51 6.63 18.21
N ALA A 270 2.25 5.34 18.46
CA ALA A 270 1.28 4.54 17.71
C ALA A 270 -0.11 5.22 17.62
N THR A 271 -0.48 5.95 18.68
CA THR A 271 -1.70 6.77 18.75
C THR A 271 -1.74 7.91 17.72
N THR A 272 -0.61 8.32 17.16
CA THR A 272 -0.56 9.36 16.13
C THR A 272 -0.50 8.75 14.73
N VAL A 273 0.35 7.75 14.50
CA VAL A 273 0.62 7.24 13.15
C VAL A 273 -0.40 6.21 12.66
N LEU A 274 -1.00 5.44 13.57
CA LEU A 274 -1.90 4.34 13.19
C LEU A 274 -3.19 4.82 12.50
N PRO A 275 -3.88 5.89 12.95
CA PRO A 275 -5.00 6.48 12.21
C PRO A 275 -4.61 6.96 10.81
N ILE A 276 -3.40 7.54 10.67
CA ILE A 276 -2.89 8.07 9.40
C ILE A 276 -2.67 6.94 8.40
N PHE A 277 -2.03 5.85 8.85
CA PHE A 277 -1.81 4.64 8.04
C PHE A 277 -3.10 3.90 7.70
N ALA A 278 -4.13 4.00 8.55
CA ALA A 278 -5.43 3.39 8.30
C ALA A 278 -6.28 4.13 7.27
N ALA A 279 -6.02 5.43 7.02
CA ALA A 279 -6.81 6.22 6.08
C ALA A 279 -6.72 5.71 4.63
N PRO A 280 -5.54 5.47 4.04
CA PRO A 280 -5.46 4.86 2.71
C PRO A 280 -6.08 3.46 2.65
N GLN A 281 -5.88 2.65 3.68
CA GLN A 281 -6.46 1.31 3.76
C GLN A 281 -8.00 1.36 3.74
N ALA A 282 -8.59 2.25 4.55
CA ALA A 282 -10.03 2.43 4.63
C ALA A 282 -10.59 2.93 3.30
N PHE A 283 -9.92 3.91 2.69
CA PHE A 283 -10.32 4.43 1.39
C PHE A 283 -10.30 3.34 0.32
N VAL A 284 -9.25 2.53 0.24
CA VAL A 284 -9.18 1.40 -0.71
C VAL A 284 -10.31 0.40 -0.45
N ALA A 285 -10.55 0.01 0.80
CA ALA A 285 -11.62 -0.93 1.12
C ALA A 285 -13.00 -0.39 0.69
N VAL A 286 -13.31 0.88 1.00
CA VAL A 286 -14.57 1.52 0.61
C VAL A 286 -14.67 1.66 -0.92
N TYR A 287 -13.61 2.11 -1.58
CA TYR A 287 -13.58 2.26 -3.03
C TYR A 287 -13.79 0.93 -3.74
N ILE A 288 -13.11 -0.13 -3.32
CA ILE A 288 -13.24 -1.45 -3.93
C ILE A 288 -14.63 -2.06 -3.66
N LEU A 289 -15.20 -1.85 -2.47
CA LEU A 289 -16.56 -2.31 -2.17
C LEU A 289 -17.62 -1.59 -3.02
N THR A 290 -17.43 -0.30 -3.29
CA THR A 290 -18.48 0.53 -3.89
C THR A 290 -18.32 0.74 -5.38
N ALA A 291 -17.09 0.89 -5.90
CA ALA A 291 -16.85 1.34 -7.27
C ALA A 291 -15.90 0.47 -8.08
N GLY A 292 -15.16 -0.44 -7.44
CA GLY A 292 -14.20 -1.33 -8.07
C GLY A 292 -14.65 -2.78 -8.17
N HIS A 293 -13.85 -3.59 -8.85
CA HIS A 293 -14.02 -5.04 -8.87
C HIS A 293 -13.56 -5.64 -7.53
N VAL A 294 -14.46 -6.19 -6.72
CA VAL A 294 -14.14 -6.55 -5.33
C VAL A 294 -13.00 -7.55 -5.16
N GLN A 295 -12.86 -8.50 -6.07
CA GLN A 295 -11.83 -9.55 -6.07
C GLN A 295 -10.39 -9.01 -5.95
N ILE A 296 -10.12 -7.81 -6.51
CA ILE A 296 -8.75 -7.28 -6.51
C ILE A 296 -8.28 -6.91 -5.09
N ILE A 297 -9.17 -6.80 -4.10
CA ILE A 297 -8.79 -6.47 -2.71
C ILE A 297 -7.81 -7.49 -2.13
N ASN A 298 -7.93 -8.76 -2.49
CA ASN A 298 -7.05 -9.82 -2.01
C ASN A 298 -5.60 -9.55 -2.43
N ARG A 299 -5.39 -8.96 -3.61
CA ARG A 299 -4.07 -8.56 -4.12
C ARG A 299 -3.62 -7.20 -3.58
N LEU A 300 -4.52 -6.21 -3.59
CA LEU A 300 -4.22 -4.84 -3.16
C LEU A 300 -3.87 -4.75 -1.67
N SER A 301 -4.48 -5.59 -0.84
CA SER A 301 -4.27 -5.61 0.61
C SER A 301 -2.82 -5.86 1.02
N SER A 302 -2.02 -6.50 0.15
CA SER A 302 -0.60 -6.78 0.39
C SER A 302 0.19 -5.53 0.80
N GLY A 303 -0.07 -4.40 0.16
CA GLY A 303 0.65 -3.16 0.43
C GLY A 303 0.16 -2.37 1.65
N TYR A 304 -0.86 -2.79 2.39
CA TYR A 304 -1.42 -2.03 3.51
C TYR A 304 -1.17 -2.73 4.86
N PRO A 305 -0.20 -2.29 5.69
CA PRO A 305 0.22 -2.95 6.93
C PRO A 305 -0.83 -3.07 8.06
N VAL A 306 -1.82 -2.18 8.11
CA VAL A 306 -2.64 -1.98 9.33
C VAL A 306 -3.46 -3.22 9.70
N TRP A 307 -4.01 -3.91 8.70
CA TRP A 307 -4.76 -5.14 8.95
C TRP A 307 -3.88 -6.29 9.45
N TYR A 308 -2.63 -6.38 9.02
CA TYR A 308 -1.67 -7.36 9.55
C TYR A 308 -1.37 -7.10 11.03
N TRP A 309 -1.15 -5.84 11.42
CA TRP A 309 -0.94 -5.48 12.83
C TRP A 309 -2.14 -5.83 13.70
N TRP A 310 -3.35 -5.64 13.18
CA TRP A 310 -4.58 -6.00 13.89
C TRP A 310 -4.68 -7.52 14.10
N ILE A 311 -4.48 -8.34 13.06
CA ILE A 311 -4.47 -9.81 13.18
C ILE A 311 -3.37 -10.28 14.14
N ALA A 312 -2.13 -9.75 14.00
CA ALA A 312 -1.02 -10.12 14.87
C ALA A 312 -1.32 -9.81 16.35
N GLY A 313 -1.95 -8.66 16.63
CA GLY A 313 -2.39 -8.30 17.97
C GLY A 313 -3.51 -9.19 18.52
N LEU A 314 -4.39 -9.72 17.66
CA LEU A 314 -5.42 -10.69 18.07
C LEU A 314 -4.82 -12.07 18.35
N LEU A 315 -3.84 -12.52 17.55
CA LEU A 315 -3.17 -13.80 17.75
C LEU A 315 -2.40 -13.85 19.08
N ASP A 316 -1.75 -12.76 19.49
CA ASP A 316 -1.09 -12.67 20.81
C ASP A 316 -2.09 -12.71 21.99
N LYS A 317 -3.35 -12.29 21.79
CA LYS A 317 -4.40 -12.34 22.82
C LYS A 317 -5.12 -13.70 22.88
N SER A 318 -5.37 -14.31 21.72
CA SER A 318 -6.02 -15.63 21.61
C SER A 318 -5.20 -16.72 22.32
N SER A 319 -3.87 -16.68 22.27
CA SER A 319 -3.04 -17.66 23.01
C SER A 319 -3.21 -17.61 24.55
N LYS A 320 -3.77 -16.53 25.09
CA LYS A 320 -3.98 -16.32 26.53
C LYS A 320 -5.41 -16.61 26.98
N THR A 321 -6.36 -16.76 26.05
CA THR A 321 -7.80 -16.80 26.35
C THR A 321 -8.46 -17.94 25.58
N GLU A 322 -7.96 -19.17 25.74
CA GLU A 322 -8.63 -20.37 25.22
C GLU A 322 -9.83 -20.73 26.14
N ALA A 323 -10.94 -20.02 25.93
CA ALA A 323 -12.24 -20.39 26.48
C ALA A 323 -13.26 -20.37 25.34
N CYS A 324 -13.67 -21.58 24.91
CA CYS A 324 -14.84 -21.91 24.09
C CYS A 324 -15.36 -20.82 23.12
N GLY A 325 -14.98 -20.90 21.84
CA GLY A 325 -15.63 -20.16 20.77
C GLY A 325 -14.70 -19.86 19.60
N TRP A 326 -15.27 -19.80 18.40
CA TRP A 326 -14.63 -19.47 17.11
C TRP A 326 -13.33 -18.62 17.22
N ASP A 327 -12.17 -19.26 17.00
CA ASP A 327 -10.86 -18.58 16.91
C ASP A 327 -10.72 -17.86 15.55
N ALA A 328 -11.45 -16.76 15.38
CA ALA A 328 -11.49 -15.98 14.14
C ALA A 328 -10.08 -15.64 13.57
N PRO A 329 -9.07 -15.24 14.38
CA PRO A 329 -7.73 -14.95 13.85
C PRO A 329 -7.03 -16.17 13.25
N LYS A 330 -7.14 -17.35 13.89
CA LYS A 330 -6.54 -18.59 13.38
C LYS A 330 -7.23 -19.02 12.09
N TRP A 331 -8.56 -18.87 12.01
CA TRP A 331 -9.33 -19.16 10.79
C TRP A 331 -8.96 -18.23 9.63
N ILE A 332 -8.81 -16.93 9.88
CA ILE A 332 -8.38 -15.97 8.86
C ILE A 332 -7.01 -16.36 8.31
N THR A 333 -6.03 -16.65 9.18
CA THR A 333 -4.69 -17.07 8.73
C THR A 333 -4.73 -18.38 7.93
N ARG A 334 -5.52 -19.38 8.36
CA ARG A 334 -5.71 -20.62 7.60
C ARG A 334 -6.32 -20.35 6.22
N TRP A 335 -7.34 -19.50 6.16
CA TRP A 335 -7.95 -19.10 4.90
C TRP A 335 -6.95 -18.39 3.97
N MET A 336 -6.12 -17.49 4.50
CA MET A 336 -5.07 -16.82 3.71
C MET A 336 -4.11 -17.81 3.05
N VAL A 337 -3.62 -18.79 3.82
CA VAL A 337 -2.71 -19.84 3.31
C VAL A 337 -3.39 -20.70 2.25
N MET A 338 -4.61 -21.18 2.52
CA MET A 338 -5.37 -21.99 1.57
C MET A 338 -5.65 -21.23 0.28
N TYR A 339 -6.09 -19.98 0.39
CA TYR A 339 -6.37 -19.13 -0.76
C TYR A 339 -5.12 -18.86 -1.58
N ALA A 340 -3.97 -18.56 -0.95
CA ALA A 340 -2.71 -18.35 -1.66
C ALA A 340 -2.27 -19.59 -2.48
N LEU A 341 -2.46 -20.80 -1.94
CA LEU A 341 -2.16 -22.06 -2.65
C LEU A 341 -3.12 -22.30 -3.82
N ILE A 342 -4.43 -22.12 -3.60
CA ILE A 342 -5.45 -22.26 -4.65
C ILE A 342 -5.20 -21.23 -5.77
N GLN A 343 -4.92 -19.99 -5.40
CA GLN A 343 -4.60 -18.91 -6.32
C GLN A 343 -3.36 -19.23 -7.16
N ALA A 344 -2.31 -19.80 -6.56
CA ALA A 344 -1.12 -20.23 -7.29
C ALA A 344 -1.44 -21.31 -8.34
N ALA A 345 -2.25 -22.31 -7.97
CA ALA A 345 -2.68 -23.37 -8.89
C ALA A 345 -3.50 -22.79 -10.07
N LEU A 346 -4.49 -21.94 -9.79
CA LEU A 346 -5.31 -21.28 -10.81
C LEU A 346 -4.46 -20.41 -11.74
N TYR A 347 -3.60 -19.56 -11.17
CA TYR A 347 -2.72 -18.67 -11.94
C TYR A 347 -1.77 -19.46 -12.84
N SER A 348 -1.16 -20.54 -12.33
CA SER A 348 -0.26 -21.40 -13.13
C SER A 348 -0.97 -22.11 -14.29
N SER A 349 -2.28 -22.29 -14.18
CA SER A 349 -3.14 -22.90 -15.21
C SER A 349 -3.79 -21.86 -16.13
N PHE A 350 -3.35 -20.59 -16.07
CA PHE A 350 -3.91 -19.46 -16.83
C PHE A 350 -5.40 -19.18 -16.54
N LEU A 351 -5.92 -19.68 -15.42
CA LEU A 351 -7.28 -19.38 -14.97
C LEU A 351 -7.27 -18.07 -14.18
N PRO A 352 -8.33 -17.24 -14.30
CA PRO A 352 -8.44 -16.00 -13.55
C PRO A 352 -8.43 -16.35 -12.05
N PRO A 353 -7.37 -16.02 -11.31
CA PRO A 353 -7.20 -16.48 -9.95
C PRO A 353 -7.80 -15.45 -8.98
N ALA A 354 -9.02 -14.99 -9.33
CA ALA A 354 -9.69 -13.82 -8.77
C ALA A 354 -9.53 -13.73 -7.25
#